data_AF-A0A8H7PKK8-F1
#
_entry.id   AF-A0A8H7PKK8-F1
#
_cell.length_a   1.000
_cell.length_b   1.000
_cell.length_c   1.000
_cell.angle_alpha   90.00
_cell.angle_beta   90.00
_cell.angle_gamma   90.00
#
_symmetry.space_group_name_H-M   'P 1'
#
loop_
_entity.id
_entity.type
_entity.pdbx_description
1 polymer ?
#
loop_
_entity_poly.entity_id
_entity_poly.type
_entity_poly.pdbx_seq_one_letter_code
_entity_poly.pdbx_strand_id
1 'polypeptide(L)' 'MPSSCKDIRQELVDCMLKSECVKKGNSVKECFKEEHANEVPSECESIRRSFYECRRGMLDFRKRFRGNAPE' A
#
# COMPACT_ATOMS: atom_id res chain seq x y z
N MET A 1 6.26 -16.47 4.76
CA MET A 1 5.84 -15.38 5.68
C MET A 1 6.28 -14.07 5.04
N PRO A 2 5.41 -13.10 4.74
CA PRO A 2 5.88 -11.81 4.27
C PRO A 2 6.66 -11.17 5.41
N SER A 3 8.00 -11.22 5.33
CA SER A 3 8.88 -10.91 6.48
C SER A 3 8.80 -9.45 6.91
N SER A 4 8.09 -8.60 6.18
CA SER A 4 7.69 -7.25 6.57
C SER A 4 6.72 -6.75 5.51
N CYS A 5 5.95 -5.69 5.80
CA CYS A 5 5.15 -4.94 4.82
C CYS A 5 5.94 -4.37 3.63
N LYS A 6 7.21 -4.77 3.45
CA LYS A 6 8.06 -4.49 2.29
C LYS A 6 7.47 -5.07 1.02
N ASP A 7 6.99 -6.32 1.03
CA ASP A 7 6.41 -6.95 -0.17
C ASP A 7 5.16 -6.18 -0.64
N ILE A 8 4.24 -5.89 0.30
CA ILE A 8 3.03 -5.10 0.03
C ILE A 8 3.39 -3.66 -0.40
N ARG A 9 4.47 -3.08 0.17
CA ARG A 9 4.97 -1.77 -0.27
C ARG A 9 5.49 -1.83 -1.70
N GLN A 10 6.20 -2.88 -2.07
CA GLN A 10 6.74 -3.06 -3.41
C GLN A 10 5.61 -3.20 -4.42
N GLU A 11 4.60 -3.99 -4.10
CA GLU A 11 3.38 -4.16 -4.89
C GLU A 11 2.61 -2.84 -5.04
N LEU A 12 2.49 -2.05 -3.96
CA LEU A 12 1.86 -0.74 -4.02
C LEU A 12 2.61 0.23 -4.95
N VAL A 13 3.94 0.20 -4.92
CA VAL A 13 4.77 1.04 -5.79
C VAL A 13 4.64 0.58 -7.24
N ASP A 14 4.67 -0.72 -7.52
CA ASP A 14 4.49 -1.26 -8.86
C ASP A 14 3.13 -0.90 -9.46
N CYS A 15 2.07 -1.02 -8.65
CA CYS A 15 0.72 -0.59 -9.02
C CYS A 15 0.69 0.91 -9.36
N MET A 16 1.32 1.74 -8.52
CA MET A 16 1.37 3.18 -8.73
C MET A 16 2.18 3.60 -9.95
N LEU A 17 3.29 2.92 -10.26
CA LEU A 17 4.07 3.16 -11.48
C LEU A 17 3.27 2.89 -12.76
N LYS A 18 2.27 2.00 -12.70
CA LYS A 18 1.36 1.72 -13.81
C LYS A 18 0.25 2.78 -13.96
N SER A 19 -0.08 3.50 -12.89
CA SER A 19 -1.16 4.49 -12.88
C SER A 19 -0.85 5.73 -13.74
N GLU A 20 -1.91 6.37 -14.25
CA GLU A 20 -1.80 7.56 -15.11
C GLU A 20 -1.24 8.76 -14.33
N CYS A 21 -1.57 8.89 -13.04
CA CYS A 21 -1.12 10.00 -12.22
C CYS A 21 0.41 10.08 -12.10
N VAL A 22 1.08 8.95 -11.86
CA VAL A 22 2.55 8.92 -11.76
C VAL A 22 3.21 9.12 -13.13
N LYS A 23 2.59 8.60 -14.19
CA LYS A 23 3.06 8.80 -15.58
C LYS A 23 3.03 10.26 -16.02
N LYS A 24 2.11 11.07 -15.45
CA LYS A 24 2.05 12.53 -15.68
C LYS A 24 3.15 13.31 -14.95
N GLY A 25 4.01 12.65 -14.17
CA GLY A 25 5.12 13.28 -13.44
C GLY A 25 4.78 13.68 -12.00
N ASN A 26 3.60 13.30 -11.50
CA ASN A 26 3.23 13.54 -10.12
C ASN A 26 3.94 12.56 -9.18
N SER A 27 4.22 13.01 -7.95
CA SER A 27 4.73 12.13 -6.91
C SER A 27 3.65 11.16 -6.45
N VAL A 28 4.03 9.93 -6.08
CA VAL A 28 3.10 8.90 -5.56
C VAL A 28 2.26 9.41 -4.37
N LYS A 29 2.80 10.32 -3.55
CA LYS A 29 2.05 10.99 -2.47
C LYS A 29 0.92 11.88 -2.99
N GLU A 30 1.15 12.62 -4.07
CA GLU A 30 0.14 13.48 -4.69
C GLU A 30 -0.97 12.62 -5.30
N CYS A 31 -0.61 11.49 -5.93
CA CYS A 31 -1.57 10.55 -6.50
C CYS A 31 -2.53 9.93 -5.49
N PHE A 32 -2.20 9.99 -4.20
CA PHE A 32 -3.07 9.49 -3.13
C PHE A 32 -4.07 10.53 -2.60
N LYS A 33 -4.07 11.74 -3.15
CA LYS A 33 -5.05 12.79 -2.85
C LYS A 33 -6.33 12.57 -3.65
N GLU A 34 -7.45 13.07 -3.12
CA GLU A 34 -8.78 12.94 -3.73
C GLU A 34 -8.85 13.57 -5.14
N GLU A 35 -8.04 14.60 -5.42
CA GLU A 35 -7.93 15.25 -6.74
C GLU A 35 -7.49 14.29 -7.86
N HIS A 36 -6.70 13.26 -7.55
CA HIS A 36 -6.19 12.27 -8.49
C HIS A 36 -6.84 10.89 -8.33
N ALA A 37 -7.91 10.76 -7.53
CA ALA A 37 -8.57 9.49 -7.27
C ALA A 37 -9.12 8.82 -8.55
N ASN A 38 -9.47 9.61 -9.57
CA ASN A 38 -9.91 9.10 -10.88
C ASN A 38 -8.75 8.56 -11.75
N GLU A 39 -7.51 8.93 -11.44
CA GLU A 39 -6.31 8.55 -12.22
C GLU A 39 -5.57 7.36 -11.62
N VAL A 40 -5.97 6.95 -10.41
CA VAL A 40 -5.43 5.80 -9.69
C VAL A 40 -6.47 4.68 -9.72
N PRO A 41 -6.12 3.47 -10.20
CA PRO A 41 -7.06 2.36 -10.20
C PRO A 41 -7.38 1.90 -8.78
N SER A 42 -8.64 1.49 -8.55
CA SER A 42 -9.12 1.01 -7.24
C SER A 42 -8.33 -0.19 -6.70
N GLU A 43 -7.64 -0.94 -7.56
CA GLU A 43 -6.70 -1.99 -7.17
C GLU A 43 -5.55 -1.45 -6.30
N CYS A 44 -4.95 -0.32 -6.68
CA CYS A 44 -3.89 0.31 -5.87
C CYS A 44 -4.41 0.82 -4.52
N GLU A 45 -5.69 1.20 -4.44
CA GLU A 45 -6.32 1.62 -3.20
C GLU A 45 -6.52 0.43 -2.23
N SER A 46 -6.89 -0.74 -2.77
CA SER A 46 -6.95 -1.98 -2.00
C SER A 46 -5.58 -2.34 -1.40
N ILE A 47 -4.52 -2.31 -2.22
CA ILE A 47 -3.15 -2.59 -1.78
C ILE A 47 -2.68 -1.53 -0.75
N ARG A 48 -3.06 -0.26 -0.91
CA ARG A 48 -2.79 0.81 0.07
C ARG A 48 -3.40 0.48 1.43
N ARG A 49 -4.63 -0.03 1.44
CA ARG A 49 -5.32 -0.47 2.66
C ARG A 49 -4.60 -1.65 3.29
N SER A 50 -4.25 -2.68 2.52
CA SER A 50 -3.47 -3.83 3.02
C SER A 50 -2.12 -3.41 3.59
N PHE A 51 -1.42 -2.45 2.95
CA PHE A 51 -0.16 -1.90 3.45
C PHE A 51 -0.37 -1.17 4.78
N TYR A 52 -1.44 -0.37 4.90
CA TYR A 52 -1.79 0.33 6.14
C TYR A 52 -2.09 -0.65 7.28
N GLU A 53 -2.87 -1.70 7.02
CA GLU A 53 -3.19 -2.73 7.99
C GLU A 53 -1.96 -3.52 8.42
N CYS A 54 -1.09 -3.88 7.48
CA CYS A 54 0.17 -4.53 7.77
C CYS A 54 1.07 -3.64 8.65
N ARG A 55 1.21 -2.35 8.30
CA ARG A 55 2.04 -1.40 9.05
C ARG A 55 1.48 -1.15 10.46
N ARG A 56 0.16 -1.08 10.58
CA ARG A 56 -0.55 -1.01 11.87
C ARG A 56 -0.31 -2.26 12.70
N GLY A 57 -0.38 -3.45 12.10
CA GLY A 57 -0.08 -4.72 12.75
C GLY A 57 1.37 -4.86 13.21
N MET A 58 2.32 -4.22 12.53
CA MET A 58 3.73 -4.16 12.97
C MET A 58 3.96 -3.27 14.21
N LEU A 59 3.16 -2.20 14.35
CA LEU A 59 3.17 -1.30 15.50
C LEU A 59 2.41 -1.88 16.70
N ASP A 60 1.48 -2.80 16.43
CA ASP A 60 0.67 -3.44 17.46
C ASP A 60 1.46 -4.56 18.17
N PHE A 61 1.98 -4.26 19.36
CA PHE A 61 2.78 -5.20 20.16
C PHE A 61 2.04 -6.49 20.54
N ARG A 62 0.68 -6.50 20.51
CA ARG A 62 -0.13 -7.69 20.80
C ARG A 62 -0.04 -8.75 19.70
N LYS A 63 0.20 -8.35 18.45
CA LYS A 63 0.38 -9.28 17.31
C LYS A 63 1.82 -9.77 17.13
N ARG A 64 2.80 -9.15 17.83
CA ARG A 64 4.22 -9.56 17.78
C ARG A 64 4.48 -10.96 18.34
N PHE A 65 3.70 -11.42 19.33
CA PHE A 65 3.91 -12.72 19.98
C PHE A 65 3.26 -13.92 19.28
N ARG A 66 2.20 -13.70 18.47
CA ARG A 66 1.46 -14.80 17.81
C ARG A 66 1.78 -14.97 16.32
N GLY A 67 2.68 -14.15 15.77
CA GLY A 67 2.94 -14.11 14.34
C GLY A 67 1.76 -13.49 13.59
N ASN A 68 2.05 -12.67 12.59
CA ASN A 68 1.03 -12.25 11.64
C ASN A 68 0.71 -13.47 10.75
N ALA A 69 -0.16 -14.34 11.23
CA ALA A 69 -0.78 -15.37 10.42
C ALA A 69 -1.86 -14.68 9.56
N PRO A 70 -1.71 -14.63 8.23
CA PRO A 70 -2.86 -14.43 7.36
C PRO A 70 -3.73 -15.69 7.45
N GLU A 71 -5.02 -15.53 7.74
CA GLU A 71 -6.02 -16.52 7.36
C GLU A 71 -6.43 -16.24 5.91
#